data_AF-A0A1V5GM19-F1
#
_entry.id   AF-A0A1V5GM19-F1
#
_cell.length_a   1.000
_cell.length_b   1.000
_cell.length_c   1.000
_cell.angle_alpha   90.00
_cell.angle_beta   90.00
_cell.angle_gamma   90.00
#
_symmetry.space_group_name_H-M   'P 1'
#
loop_
_entity.id
_entity.type
_entity.pdbx_description
1 polymer ?
#
loop_
_entity_poly.entity_id
_entity_poly.type
_entity_poly.pdbx_seq_one_letter_code
_entity_poly.pdbx_strand_id
1 'polypeptide(L)' 'MKDRIIISMSVEKLSALEMYLAQRNTTLTAEIDKYAEQLYTKIVPQNVREYIDLTTESRSVHRERKNKNSEGRTPSEQ' A
#
# COMPACT_ATOMS: atom_id res chain seq x y z
N MET A 1 -4.04 3.08 -4.78
CA MET A 1 -5.23 3.42 -3.97
C MET A 1 -5.09 2.61 -2.70
N LYS A 2 -5.24 3.22 -1.53
CA LYS A 2 -5.15 2.50 -0.24
C LYS A 2 -6.56 2.33 0.29
N ASP A 3 -7.01 1.09 0.40
CA ASP A 3 -8.26 0.76 1.08
C ASP A 3 -8.03 0.81 2.60
N ARG A 4 -9.05 1.24 3.36
CA ARG A 4 -8.98 1.37 4.82
C ARG A 4 -9.50 0.11 5.50
N ILE A 5 -8.72 -0.44 6.42
CA ILE A 5 -9.12 -1.55 7.30
C ILE A 5 -9.25 -0.98 8.71
N ILE A 6 -10.38 -1.24 9.38
CA ILE A 6 -10.63 -0.84 10.77
C ILE A 6 -10.50 -2.09 11.64
N ILE A 7 -9.63 -2.03 12.65
CA ILE A 7 -9.41 -3.09 13.64
C ILE A 7 -9.85 -2.56 15.00
N SER A 8 -10.70 -3.31 15.70
CA SER A 8 -11.19 -2.94 17.03
C SER A 8 -10.63 -3.87 18.09
N MET A 9 -10.21 -3.29 19.23
CA MET A 9 -9.78 -4.03 20.41
C MET A 9 -10.14 -3.25 21.68
N SER A 10 -10.20 -3.93 22.82
CA SER A 10 -10.42 -3.28 24.11
C SER A 10 -9.28 -2.31 24.43
N VAL A 11 -9.62 -1.16 25.02
CA VAL A 11 -8.67 -0.09 25.37
C VAL A 11 -7.50 -0.62 26.20
N GLU A 12 -7.76 -1.44 27.20
CA GLU A 12 -6.71 -2.00 28.09
C GLU A 12 -5.66 -2.82 27.33
N LYS A 13 -6.12 -3.64 26.37
CA LYS A 13 -5.23 -4.45 25.51
C LYS A 13 -4.44 -3.57 24.55
N LEU A 14 -5.06 -2.53 23.99
CA LEU A 14 -4.39 -1.57 23.12
C LEU A 14 -3.28 -0.83 23.86
N SER A 15 -3.57 -0.29 25.05
CA SER A 15 -2.59 0.44 25.85
C SER A 15 -1.41 -0.44 26.27
N ALA A 16 -1.67 -1.69 26.68
CA ALA A 16 -0.60 -2.63 26.97
C ALA A 16 0.25 -2.90 25.72
N LEU A 17 -0.39 -3.15 24.57
CA LEU A 17 0.31 -3.41 23.31
C LEU A 17 1.19 -2.24 22.88
N GLU A 18 0.66 -1.01 22.88
CA GLU A 18 1.43 0.20 22.54
C GLU A 18 2.63 0.40 23.47
N MET A 19 2.46 0.19 24.77
CA MET A 19 3.54 0.30 25.75
C MET A 19 4.68 -0.68 25.47
N TYR A 20 4.35 -1.94 25.19
CA TYR A 20 5.36 -2.96 24.90
C TYR A 20 6.01 -2.79 23.51
N LEU A 21 5.28 -2.26 22.52
CA LEU A 21 5.86 -1.92 21.22
C LEU A 21 6.86 -0.77 21.33
N ALA A 22 6.55 0.26 22.12
CA ALA A 22 7.46 1.37 22.39
C ALA A 22 8.78 0.88 23.03
N GLN A 23 8.72 -0.08 23.95
CA GLN A 23 9.93 -0.70 24.53
C GLN A 23 10.81 -1.41 23.48
N ARG A 24 10.19 -1.90 22.40
CA ARG A 24 10.88 -2.60 21.30
C ARG A 24 11.28 -1.67 20.16
N ASN A 25 11.06 -0.35 20.30
CA ASN A 25 11.26 0.65 19.26
C ASN A 25 10.46 0.36 17.98
N THR A 26 9.27 -0.24 18.11
CA THR A 26 8.37 -0.48 16.98
C THR A 26 7.03 0.24 17.20
N THR A 27 6.24 0.36 16.13
CA THR A 27 4.90 0.96 16.20
C THR A 27 3.85 -0.08 15.87
N LEU A 28 2.63 0.11 16.38
CA LEU A 28 1.51 -0.79 16.10
C LEU A 28 1.26 -0.91 14.59
N THR A 29 1.29 0.21 13.87
CA THR A 29 1.13 0.24 12.41
C THR A 29 2.17 -0.60 11.70
N ALA A 30 3.45 -0.49 12.08
CA ALA A 30 4.53 -1.25 11.43
C ALA A 30 4.39 -2.76 11.63
N GLU A 31 3.99 -3.21 12.81
CA GLU A 31 3.72 -4.63 13.05
C GLU A 31 2.50 -5.10 12.26
N ILE A 32 1.40 -4.32 12.24
CA ILE A 32 0.20 -4.67 11.46
C ILE A 32 0.50 -4.73 9.95
N ASP A 33 1.27 -3.78 9.41
CA ASP A 33 1.69 -3.79 8.01
C ASP A 33 2.47 -5.06 7.67
N LYS A 34 3.44 -5.43 8.53
CA LYS A 34 4.21 -6.67 8.40
C LYS A 34 3.33 -7.92 8.45
N TYR A 35 2.34 -7.96 9.34
CA TYR A 35 1.41 -9.08 9.42
C TYR A 35 0.47 -9.13 8.20
N ALA A 36 0.08 -7.98 7.65
CA ALA A 36 -0.73 -7.91 6.44
C ALA A 36 0.03 -8.44 5.21
N GLU A 37 1.31 -8.09 5.05
CA GLU A 37 2.16 -8.63 3.98
C GLU A 37 2.35 -10.14 4.08
N GLN A 38 2.57 -10.64 5.30
CA GLN A 38 2.66 -12.09 5.55
C GLN A 38 1.34 -12.79 5.24
N LEU A 39 0.21 -12.20 5.64
CA LEU A 39 -1.11 -12.74 5.35
C LEU A 39 -1.36 -12.79 3.84
N TYR A 40 -1.03 -11.74 3.11
CA TYR A 40 -1.11 -11.70 1.65
C TYR A 40 -0.26 -12.82 1.01
N THR A 41 1.01 -12.95 1.43
CA THR A 41 1.92 -13.98 0.91
C THR A 41 1.44 -15.40 1.19
N LYS A 42 0.86 -15.63 2.37
CA LYS A 42 0.39 -16.94 2.82
C LYS A 42 -0.92 -17.36 2.16
N ILE A 43 -1.85 -16.42 1.95
CA ILE A 43 -3.19 -16.71 1.43
C ILE A 43 -3.26 -16.61 -0.08
N VAL A 44 -2.49 -15.71 -0.70
CA VAL A 44 -2.51 -15.48 -2.14
C VAL A 44 -1.47 -16.38 -2.83
N PRO A 45 -1.91 -17.29 -3.73
CA PRO A 45 -1.01 -18.14 -4.49
C PRO A 45 0.02 -17.35 -5.30
N GLN A 46 1.18 -17.96 -5.51
CA GLN A 46 2.32 -17.34 -6.20
C GLN A 46 1.95 -16.77 -7.58
N ASN A 47 1.20 -17.52 -8.39
CA ASN A 47 0.77 -17.09 -9.73
C ASN A 47 -0.12 -15.83 -9.71
N VAL A 48 -0.92 -15.65 -8.66
CA VAL A 48 -1.77 -14.46 -8.50
C VAL A 48 -0.92 -13.26 -8.05
N ARG A 49 0.07 -13.48 -7.18
CA ARG A 49 0.99 -12.42 -6.74
C ARG A 49 1.82 -11.89 -7.91
N GLU A 50 2.40 -12.79 -8.70
CA GLU A 50 3.17 -12.43 -9.91
C GLU A 50 2.32 -11.66 -10.93
N TYR A 51 1.05 -12.06 -11.11
CA TYR A 51 0.13 -11.33 -11.98
C TYR A 51 -0.14 -9.90 -11.48
N ILE A 52 -0.32 -9.72 -10.17
CA ILE A 52 -0.54 -8.41 -9.54
C ILE A 52 0.71 -7.53 -9.72
N ASP A 53 1.90 -8.07 -9.48
CA ASP A 53 3.16 -7.33 -9.62
C ASP A 53 3.34 -6.83 -11.07
N LEU A 54 3.15 -7.70 -12.06
CA LEU A 54 3.20 -7.36 -13.50
C LEU A 54 2.13 -6.33 -13.91
N THR A 55 0.93 -6.41 -13.34
CA THR A 55 -0.14 -5.44 -13.63
C THR A 55 0.09 -4.08 -12.97
N THR A 56 0.75 -4.03 -11.81
CA THR A 56 1.15 -2.76 -11.18
C THR A 56 2.29 -2.06 -11.94
N GLU A 57 3.29 -2.81 -12.41
CA GLU A 57 4.40 -2.31 -13.23
C GLU A 57 3.93 -1.84 -14.62
N SER A 58 2.99 -2.56 -15.25
CA SER A 58 2.43 -2.10 -16.53
C SER A 58 1.52 -0.87 -16.38
N ARG A 59 0.86 -0.67 -15.22
CA ARG A 59 0.08 0.54 -14.91
C ARG A 59 0.94 1.78 -14.71
N SER A 60 2.14 1.67 -14.15
CA SER A 60 3.07 2.80 -13.99
C SER A 60 3.57 3.31 -15.35
N VAL A 61 3.97 2.40 -16.24
CA VAL A 61 4.44 2.72 -17.60
C VAL A 61 3.35 3.41 -18.44
N HIS A 62 2.09 2.99 -18.31
CA HIS A 62 0.99 3.63 -19.04
C HIS A 62 0.65 5.04 -18.52
N ARG A 63 0.87 5.29 -17.21
CA ARG A 63 0.62 6.61 -16.58
C ARG A 63 1.70 7.63 -16.96
N GLU A 64 2.96 7.21 -17.07
CA GLU A 64 4.05 8.08 -17.54
C GLU A 64 3.90 8.48 -19.02
N ARG A 65 3.44 7.56 -19.88
CA ARG A 65 3.19 7.87 -21.30
C ARG A 65 2.05 8.86 -21.51
N LYS A 66 1.07 8.92 -20.60
CA LYS A 66 -0.04 9.88 -20.69
C LYS A 66 0.37 11.30 -20.26
N ASN A 67 1.30 11.43 -19.31
CA ASN A 67 1.81 12.73 -18.86
C ASN A 67 2.84 13.37 -19.81
N LYS A 68 3.65 12.59 -20.53
CA LYS A 68 4.61 13.15 -21.51
C LYS A 68 3.97 13.68 -22.79
N ASN A 69 2.69 13.38 -23.05
CA ASN A 69 2.01 13.78 -24.28
C ASN A 69 1.04 14.97 -24.10
N SER A 70 1.04 15.62 -22.94
CA SER A 70 0.14 16.74 -22.61
C SER A 70 0.83 18.09 -22.39
N GLU A 71 2.05 18.30 -22.89
CA GLU A 71 2.77 19.59 -22.84
C GLU A 71 3.09 20.17 -24.22
N GLY A 72 2.22 19.99 -25.21
CA GLY A 72 2.55 20.40 -26.57
C GLY A 72 1.38 20.81 -27.46
N ARG A 73 0.37 21.54 -26.95
CA ARG A 73 -0.57 22.28 -27.80
C ARG A 73 -1.07 23.56 -27.11
N THR A 74 -0.29 24.63 -27.22
CA THR A 74 -0.82 26.00 -27.19
C THR A 74 -1.48 26.25 -28.56
N PRO A 75 -2.80 26.49 -28.65
CA PRO A 75 -3.38 27.04 -29.86
C PRO A 75 -3.17 28.56 -29.84
N SER A 76 -2.34 29.04 -30.75
CA SER A 76 -2.34 30.43 -31.19
C SER A 76 -3.65 30.71 -31.91
N GLU A 77 -4.45 31.66 -31.42
CA GLU A 77 -5.55 32.33 -32.15
C GLU A 77 -5.61 33.76 -31.56
N GLN A 78 -5.04 34.73 -32.29
CA GLN A 78 -5.68 35.70 -33.20
C GLN A 78 -6.19 36.96 -32.48
#